data_AF-A0AAU4I4G8-F1
#
_entry.id   AF-A0AAU4I4G8-F1
#
_cell.length_a   1.000
_cell.length_b   1.000
_cell.length_c   1.000
_cell.angle_alpha   90.00
_cell.angle_beta   90.00
_cell.angle_gamma   90.00
#
_symmetry.space_group_name_H-M   'P 1'
#
loop_
_entity.id
_entity.type
_entity.pdbx_description
1 polymer ?
#
loop_
_entity_poly.entity_id
_entity_poly.type
_entity_poly.pdbx_seq_one_letter_code
_entity_poly.pdbx_strand_id
1 'polypeptide(L)'
;MRSIARAPWELLKRAFGWLVLFEARNKLVLAPSALRLRRFENAETSRLGSLLGRPPAALVATVIATHRRPEALRAAVASALAQTVSDQVVVVVDDGAGLPELPPDPRLFAVSLARNTATAGVVRNVGIRLSRSRYVAFLDDDNLWEPDHLEQALTVLESPGGPDAVYTALRRMLPDGSQRDVLSVPFDRRRSAHEAFLDTNAFVARRTPALHFSRLRRTPEVLPREDWELVRRYSRRHEVRHLPRPTVRYLVNPESFYTAWEGSAPAGPAPTGPAPTA
;
A
#
# COMPACT_ATOMS: atom_id res chain seq x y z
N MET A 1 40.60 4.83 -11.31
CA MET A 1 39.80 5.63 -10.34
C MET A 1 38.35 5.12 -10.09
N ARG A 2 37.99 3.86 -10.40
CA ARG A 2 36.64 3.30 -10.14
C ARG A 2 36.52 2.40 -8.89
N SER A 3 37.62 2.17 -8.16
CA SER A 3 37.70 1.22 -7.04
C SER A 3 37.32 1.82 -5.68
N ILE A 4 37.66 3.10 -5.43
CA ILE A 4 37.58 3.72 -4.10
C ILE A 4 36.13 4.09 -3.70
N ALA A 5 35.23 4.31 -4.66
CA ALA A 5 33.83 4.66 -4.39
C ALA A 5 32.93 3.47 -3.99
N ARG A 6 33.39 2.21 -4.16
CA ARG A 6 32.57 1.01 -3.85
C ARG A 6 32.57 0.66 -2.36
N ALA A 7 33.71 0.80 -1.67
CA ALA A 7 33.82 0.42 -0.26
C ALA A 7 32.93 1.26 0.68
N PRO A 8 32.81 2.59 0.52
CA PRO A 8 31.88 3.40 1.34
C PRO A 8 30.42 3.04 1.08
N TRP A 9 30.06 2.75 -0.16
CA TRP A 9 28.68 2.43 -0.54
C TRP A 9 28.21 1.08 0.01
N GLU A 10 29.05 0.05 -0.07
CA GLU A 10 28.72 -1.26 0.51
C GLU A 10 28.64 -1.20 2.05
N LEU A 11 29.49 -0.37 2.68
CA LEU A 11 29.43 -0.15 4.12
C LEU A 11 28.13 0.56 4.54
N LEU A 12 27.69 1.57 3.78
CA LEU A 12 26.39 2.23 3.99
C LEU A 12 25.22 1.27 3.81
N LYS A 13 25.23 0.40 2.78
CA LYS A 13 24.17 -0.60 2.57
C LYS A 13 24.07 -1.59 3.72
N ARG A 14 25.21 -2.03 4.27
CA ARG A 14 25.25 -2.91 5.44
C ARG A 14 24.76 -2.21 6.70
N ALA A 15 25.14 -0.94 6.89
CA ALA A 15 24.79 -0.17 8.08
C ALA A 15 23.30 0.25 8.13
N PHE A 16 22.73 0.68 6.99
CA PHE A 16 21.40 1.28 6.95
C PHE A 16 20.35 0.45 6.21
N GLY A 17 20.76 -0.52 5.41
CA GLY A 17 19.91 -1.25 4.48
C GLY A 17 19.78 -0.57 3.13
N TRP A 18 19.88 -1.35 2.07
CA TRP A 18 19.89 -0.83 0.70
C TRP A 18 18.55 -0.17 0.32
N LEU A 19 17.41 -0.72 0.79
CA LEU A 19 16.09 -0.13 0.53
C LEU A 19 15.95 1.26 1.17
N VAL A 20 16.57 1.47 2.34
CA VAL A 20 16.55 2.76 3.02
C VAL A 20 17.32 3.82 2.25
N LEU A 21 18.50 3.47 1.74
CA LEU A 21 19.32 4.37 0.94
C LEU A 21 18.65 4.72 -0.40
N PHE A 22 18.05 3.72 -1.06
CA PHE A 22 17.27 3.94 -2.29
C PHE A 22 16.08 4.87 -2.04
N GLU A 23 15.32 4.65 -0.96
CA GLU A 23 14.19 5.53 -0.63
C GLU A 23 14.65 6.96 -0.34
N ALA A 24 15.77 7.14 0.38
CA ALA A 24 16.32 8.46 0.66
C ALA A 24 16.72 9.19 -0.62
N ARG A 25 17.42 8.51 -1.54
CA ARG A 25 17.77 9.04 -2.86
C ARG A 25 16.51 9.42 -3.65
N ASN A 26 15.51 8.54 -3.70
CA ASN A 26 14.29 8.77 -4.47
C ASN A 26 13.50 9.97 -3.94
N LYS A 27 13.41 10.13 -2.61
CA LYS A 27 12.80 11.32 -1.99
C LYS A 27 13.49 12.62 -2.38
N LEU A 28 14.82 12.62 -2.51
CA LEU A 28 15.57 13.80 -2.95
C LEU A 28 15.33 14.10 -4.44
N VAL A 29 15.52 13.09 -5.29
CA VAL A 29 15.42 13.24 -6.76
C VAL A 29 13.99 13.61 -7.19
N LEU A 30 12.98 13.03 -6.55
CA LEU A 30 11.58 13.18 -6.93
C LEU A 30 10.81 14.23 -6.11
N ALA A 31 11.50 14.98 -5.22
CA ALA A 31 10.88 16.00 -4.37
C ALA A 31 10.00 17.02 -5.14
N PRO A 32 10.42 17.57 -6.30
CA PRO A 32 9.58 18.51 -7.03
C PRO A 32 8.25 17.91 -7.49
N SER A 33 8.26 16.67 -7.97
CA SER A 33 7.05 15.94 -8.38
C SER A 33 6.16 15.62 -7.17
N ALA A 34 6.75 15.19 -6.06
CA ALA A 34 6.04 14.90 -4.82
C ALA A 34 5.32 16.15 -4.25
N LEU A 35 5.94 17.33 -4.37
CA LEU A 35 5.33 18.60 -3.94
C LEU A 35 4.14 18.99 -4.83
N ARG A 36 4.24 18.81 -6.15
CA ARG A 36 3.09 19.03 -7.06
C ARG A 36 1.93 18.09 -6.74
N LEU A 37 2.23 16.81 -6.53
CA LEU A 37 1.23 15.82 -6.13
C LEU A 37 0.61 16.13 -4.77
N ARG A 38 1.38 16.66 -3.80
CA ARG A 38 0.84 17.11 -2.51
C ARG A 38 -0.16 18.25 -2.66
N ARG A 39 0.13 19.23 -3.53
CA ARG A 39 -0.80 20.34 -3.81
C ARG A 39 -2.09 19.82 -4.45
N PHE A 40 -1.96 18.90 -5.42
CA PHE A 40 -3.10 18.25 -6.06
C PHE A 40 -3.94 17.45 -5.05
N GLU A 41 -3.30 16.59 -4.24
CA GLU A 41 -3.95 15.81 -3.18
C GLU A 41 -4.73 16.71 -2.20
N ASN A 42 -4.15 17.84 -1.79
CA ASN A 42 -4.82 18.81 -0.93
C ASN A 42 -6.06 19.42 -1.60
N ALA A 43 -5.95 19.84 -2.85
CA ALA A 43 -7.06 20.42 -3.60
C ALA A 43 -8.20 19.40 -3.77
N GLU A 44 -7.87 18.17 -4.14
CA GLU A 44 -8.85 17.09 -4.32
C GLU A 44 -9.53 16.70 -3.00
N THR A 45 -8.77 16.59 -1.91
CA THR A 45 -9.36 16.31 -0.60
C THR A 45 -10.34 17.41 -0.20
N SER A 46 -10.01 18.68 -0.41
CA SER A 46 -10.92 19.80 -0.10
C SER A 46 -12.17 19.77 -0.98
N ARG A 47 -12.00 19.59 -2.29
CA ARG A 47 -13.11 19.50 -3.26
C ARG A 47 -14.05 18.35 -2.91
N LEU A 48 -13.52 17.13 -2.79
CA LEU A 48 -14.31 15.94 -2.50
C LEU A 48 -14.91 15.99 -1.08
N GLY A 49 -14.18 16.52 -0.11
CA GLY A 49 -14.67 16.74 1.25
C GLY A 49 -15.88 17.66 1.28
N SER A 50 -15.89 18.75 0.48
CA SER A 50 -17.06 19.63 0.39
C SER A 50 -18.28 18.95 -0.24
N LEU A 51 -18.08 18.02 -1.18
CA LEU A 51 -19.17 17.28 -1.83
C LEU A 51 -19.77 16.22 -0.91
N LEU A 52 -18.94 15.55 -0.09
CA LEU A 52 -19.41 14.58 0.92
C LEU A 52 -20.04 15.26 2.15
N GLY A 53 -19.79 16.56 2.37
CA GLY A 53 -20.24 17.28 3.55
C GLY A 53 -19.48 16.82 4.80
N ARG A 54 -20.07 15.93 5.60
CA ARG A 54 -19.42 15.37 6.80
C ARG A 54 -18.68 14.09 6.43
N PRO A 55 -17.35 14.01 6.62
CA PRO A 55 -16.60 12.79 6.35
C PRO A 55 -17.16 11.62 7.17
N PRO A 56 -17.37 10.44 6.58
CA PRO A 56 -17.80 9.25 7.31
C PRO A 56 -16.85 8.91 8.46
N ALA A 57 -17.42 8.41 9.54
CA ALA A 57 -16.69 8.00 10.73
C ALA A 57 -17.29 6.69 11.27
N ALA A 58 -16.42 5.73 11.53
CA ALA A 58 -16.71 4.41 12.10
C ALA A 58 -15.50 3.95 12.92
N LEU A 59 -15.54 2.73 13.48
CA LEU A 59 -14.36 2.14 14.10
C LEU A 59 -13.21 1.99 13.10
N VAL A 60 -13.49 1.50 11.88
CA VAL A 60 -12.49 1.29 10.83
C VAL A 60 -12.95 1.83 9.48
N ALA A 61 -12.01 2.36 8.69
CA ALA A 61 -12.24 2.70 7.29
C ALA A 61 -11.37 1.84 6.39
N THR A 62 -11.98 1.15 5.43
CA THR A 62 -11.30 0.42 4.37
C THR A 62 -11.11 1.34 3.18
N VAL A 63 -9.87 1.63 2.80
CA VAL A 63 -9.54 2.48 1.65
C VAL A 63 -9.19 1.61 0.45
N ILE A 64 -9.92 1.78 -0.64
CA ILE A 64 -9.71 1.07 -1.91
C ILE A 64 -9.32 2.09 -2.97
N ALA A 65 -8.12 1.95 -3.53
CA ALA A 65 -7.67 2.73 -4.68
C ALA A 65 -7.90 1.93 -5.95
N THR A 66 -8.43 2.58 -7.00
CA THR A 66 -8.74 1.89 -8.26
C THR A 66 -8.40 2.73 -9.48
N HIS A 67 -8.10 2.03 -10.59
CA HIS A 67 -7.96 2.64 -11.90
C HIS A 67 -8.27 1.62 -13.00
N ARG A 68 -9.40 1.79 -13.71
CA ARG A 68 -9.78 0.97 -14.87
C ARG A 68 -9.90 -0.54 -14.62
N ARG A 69 -10.42 -0.95 -13.46
CA ARG A 69 -10.65 -2.37 -13.14
C ARG A 69 -12.05 -2.60 -12.55
N PRO A 70 -13.11 -2.41 -13.36
CA PRO A 70 -14.47 -2.39 -12.84
C PRO A 70 -14.90 -3.70 -12.16
N GLU A 71 -14.62 -4.85 -12.78
CA GLU A 71 -15.04 -6.14 -12.23
C GLU A 71 -14.25 -6.54 -10.97
N ALA A 72 -12.94 -6.32 -11.00
CA ALA A 72 -12.09 -6.57 -9.84
C ALA A 72 -12.53 -5.68 -8.66
N LEU A 73 -12.77 -4.39 -8.93
CA LEU A 73 -13.24 -3.44 -7.92
C LEU A 73 -14.57 -3.88 -7.29
N ARG A 74 -15.54 -4.34 -8.10
CA ARG A 74 -16.82 -4.86 -7.56
C ARG A 74 -16.59 -6.01 -6.60
N ALA A 75 -15.69 -6.94 -6.93
CA ALA A 75 -15.34 -8.06 -6.06
C ALA A 75 -14.63 -7.62 -4.77
N ALA A 76 -13.65 -6.70 -4.88
CA ALA A 76 -12.95 -6.13 -3.73
C ALA A 76 -13.92 -5.41 -2.77
N VAL A 77 -14.79 -4.54 -3.29
CA VAL A 77 -15.83 -3.84 -2.51
C VAL A 77 -16.77 -4.82 -1.84
N ALA A 78 -17.24 -5.85 -2.56
CA ALA A 78 -18.11 -6.88 -1.98
C ALA A 78 -17.41 -7.61 -0.81
N SER A 79 -16.13 -7.95 -0.93
CA SER A 79 -15.36 -8.60 0.15
C SER A 79 -15.16 -7.71 1.38
N ALA A 80 -14.98 -6.40 1.17
CA ALA A 80 -14.85 -5.42 2.25
C ALA A 80 -16.20 -5.21 2.98
N LEU A 81 -17.30 -5.12 2.24
CA LEU A 81 -18.65 -4.96 2.82
C LEU A 81 -19.14 -6.21 3.55
N ALA A 82 -18.64 -7.40 3.18
CA ALA A 82 -18.96 -8.69 3.78
C ALA A 82 -18.18 -9.02 5.07
N GLN A 83 -17.35 -8.10 5.58
CA GLN A 83 -16.63 -8.32 6.83
C GLN A 83 -17.58 -8.46 8.03
N THR A 84 -17.21 -9.28 9.00
CA THR A 84 -17.98 -9.49 10.25
C THR A 84 -18.10 -8.22 11.11
N VAL A 85 -17.17 -7.28 10.94
CA VAL A 85 -17.19 -5.97 11.59
C VAL A 85 -18.20 -5.05 10.90
N SER A 86 -19.29 -4.72 11.60
CA SER A 86 -20.35 -3.84 11.07
C SER A 86 -20.04 -2.35 11.20
N ASP A 87 -19.30 -1.95 12.24
CA ASP A 87 -18.84 -0.56 12.48
C ASP A 87 -17.65 -0.21 11.57
N GLN A 88 -17.92 -0.19 10.26
CA GLN A 88 -16.95 0.14 9.24
C GLN A 88 -17.54 1.04 8.15
N VAL A 89 -16.65 1.70 7.42
CA VAL A 89 -16.96 2.36 6.15
C VAL A 89 -15.95 1.96 5.09
N VAL A 90 -16.41 1.82 3.85
CA VAL A 90 -15.57 1.53 2.69
C VAL A 90 -15.46 2.80 1.86
N VAL A 91 -14.25 3.28 1.63
CA VAL A 91 -13.95 4.49 0.86
C VAL A 91 -13.20 4.09 -0.41
N VAL A 92 -13.91 4.12 -1.53
CA VAL A 92 -13.35 3.87 -2.87
C VAL A 92 -12.91 5.19 -3.48
N VAL A 93 -11.68 5.24 -3.98
CA VAL A 93 -11.14 6.39 -4.70
C VAL A 93 -10.63 5.93 -6.06
N ASP A 94 -11.29 6.40 -7.13
CA ASP A 94 -10.84 6.20 -8.51
C ASP A 94 -9.81 7.26 -8.91
N ASP A 95 -8.71 6.83 -9.54
CA ASP A 95 -7.64 7.68 -10.06
C ASP A 95 -8.04 8.32 -11.42
N GLY A 96 -9.21 8.97 -11.45
CA GLY A 96 -9.70 9.78 -12.57
C GLY A 96 -10.03 9.02 -13.85
N ALA A 97 -10.39 7.74 -13.77
CA ALA A 97 -10.86 6.95 -14.90
C ALA A 97 -12.40 6.88 -14.98
N GLY A 98 -13.09 7.26 -13.91
CA GLY A 98 -14.52 7.03 -13.72
C GLY A 98 -14.77 5.78 -12.89
N LEU A 99 -15.82 5.83 -12.07
CA LEU A 99 -16.28 4.70 -11.26
C LEU A 99 -17.28 3.85 -12.05
N PRO A 100 -17.22 2.51 -11.95
CA PRO A 100 -18.32 1.68 -12.38
C PRO A 100 -19.52 1.84 -11.44
N GLU A 101 -20.65 1.22 -11.80
CA GLU A 101 -21.72 0.99 -10.84
C GLU A 101 -21.22 0.08 -9.71
N LEU A 102 -21.42 0.52 -8.47
CA LEU A 102 -21.04 -0.22 -7.26
C LEU A 102 -22.31 -0.60 -6.49
N PRO A 103 -22.28 -1.67 -5.66
CA PRO A 103 -23.45 -2.09 -4.91
C PRO A 103 -23.95 -0.97 -3.99
N PRO A 104 -25.27 -0.74 -3.90
CA PRO A 104 -25.81 0.23 -2.97
C PRO A 104 -25.64 -0.26 -1.53
N ASP A 105 -24.81 0.42 -0.74
CA ASP A 105 -24.62 0.13 0.68
C ASP A 105 -24.37 1.46 1.43
N PRO A 106 -25.05 1.74 2.56
CA PRO A 106 -24.87 2.99 3.31
C PRO A 106 -23.45 3.16 3.88
N ARG A 107 -22.65 2.10 3.95
CA ARG A 107 -21.25 2.12 4.40
C ARG A 107 -20.28 2.43 3.27
N LEU A 108 -20.72 2.43 2.01
CA LEU A 108 -19.88 2.63 0.83
C LEU A 108 -19.88 4.09 0.37
N PHE A 109 -18.69 4.68 0.29
CA PHE A 109 -18.46 6.02 -0.23
C PHE A 109 -17.47 5.93 -1.38
N ALA A 110 -17.89 6.31 -2.59
CA ALA A 110 -17.06 6.24 -3.78
C ALA A 110 -16.89 7.63 -4.39
N VAL A 111 -15.65 7.99 -4.70
CA VAL A 111 -15.30 9.27 -5.33
C VAL A 111 -14.28 9.07 -6.44
N SER A 112 -14.26 10.00 -7.41
CA SER A 112 -13.28 10.01 -8.49
C SER A 112 -12.45 11.30 -8.42
N LEU A 113 -11.14 11.14 -8.59
CA LEU A 113 -10.21 12.26 -8.71
C LEU A 113 -10.43 13.00 -10.03
N ALA A 114 -10.11 14.29 -10.07
CA ALA A 114 -10.28 15.11 -11.26
C ALA A 114 -9.39 14.69 -12.45
N ARG A 115 -8.35 13.88 -12.20
CA ARG A 115 -7.45 13.31 -13.21
C ARG A 115 -6.65 12.15 -12.64
N ASN A 116 -6.11 11.33 -13.54
CA ASN A 116 -5.15 10.29 -13.23
C ASN A 116 -3.82 10.87 -12.70
N THR A 117 -3.43 10.44 -11.51
CA THR A 117 -2.18 10.81 -10.83
C THR A 117 -1.04 9.84 -11.12
N ALA A 118 -1.35 8.63 -11.60
CA ALA A 118 -0.45 7.50 -11.78
C ALA A 118 0.36 7.20 -10.51
N THR A 119 -0.18 7.54 -9.34
CA THR A 119 0.48 7.46 -8.04
C THR A 119 -0.52 6.96 -7.00
N ALA A 120 -0.60 5.64 -6.82
CA ALA A 120 -1.58 5.01 -5.94
C ALA A 120 -1.53 5.55 -4.50
N GLY A 121 -0.35 5.87 -3.96
CA GLY A 121 -0.22 6.55 -2.67
C GLY A 121 -0.98 7.89 -2.55
N VAL A 122 -1.12 8.67 -3.62
CA VAL A 122 -1.94 9.89 -3.62
C VAL A 122 -3.43 9.55 -3.53
N VAL A 123 -3.87 8.55 -4.30
CA VAL A 123 -5.25 8.04 -4.31
C VAL A 123 -5.65 7.53 -2.93
N ARG A 124 -4.80 6.69 -2.31
CA ARG A 124 -4.99 6.20 -0.95
C ARG A 124 -4.96 7.32 0.09
N ASN A 125 -4.08 8.32 -0.05
CA ASN A 125 -4.07 9.48 0.85
C ASN A 125 -5.36 10.29 0.81
N VAL A 126 -5.97 10.47 -0.36
CA VAL A 126 -7.29 11.09 -0.48
C VAL A 126 -8.30 10.24 0.30
N GLY A 127 -8.33 8.92 0.08
CA GLY A 127 -9.24 8.01 0.81
C GLY A 127 -9.07 8.06 2.33
N ILE A 128 -7.82 8.05 2.82
CA ILE A 128 -7.49 8.23 4.24
C ILE A 128 -8.11 9.53 4.78
N ARG A 129 -7.98 10.63 4.03
CA ARG A 129 -8.41 11.98 4.46
C ARG A 129 -9.91 12.22 4.33
N LEU A 130 -10.61 11.44 3.50
CA LEU A 130 -12.06 11.48 3.36
C LEU A 130 -12.80 10.65 4.41
N SER A 131 -12.09 10.06 5.37
CA SER A 131 -12.67 9.39 6.53
C SER A 131 -12.11 9.95 7.84
N ARG A 132 -12.90 9.86 8.91
CA ARG A 132 -12.51 10.16 10.29
C ARG A 132 -12.46 8.93 11.19
N SER A 133 -12.50 7.72 10.62
CA SER A 133 -12.48 6.47 11.39
C SER A 133 -11.21 6.30 12.20
N ARG A 134 -11.32 5.64 13.36
CA ARG A 134 -10.21 5.45 14.32
C ARG A 134 -9.09 4.58 13.73
N TYR A 135 -9.46 3.53 13.02
CA TYR A 135 -8.56 2.64 12.29
C TYR A 135 -8.71 2.84 10.79
N VAL A 136 -7.64 2.56 10.06
CA VAL A 136 -7.65 2.54 8.59
C VAL A 136 -7.01 1.24 8.12
N ALA A 137 -7.67 0.60 7.17
CA ALA A 137 -7.22 -0.60 6.46
C ALA A 137 -7.15 -0.30 4.96
N PHE A 138 -6.38 -1.08 4.20
CA PHE A 138 -6.20 -0.88 2.77
C PHE A 138 -6.51 -2.16 2.02
N LEU A 139 -7.21 -2.04 0.90
CA LEU A 139 -7.48 -3.16 0.00
C LEU A 139 -7.30 -2.68 -1.43
N ASP A 140 -6.47 -3.36 -2.19
CA ASP A 140 -6.31 -3.12 -3.62
C ASP A 140 -7.52 -3.69 -4.37
N ASP A 141 -7.82 -3.07 -5.50
CA ASP A 141 -9.01 -3.38 -6.30
C ASP A 141 -8.99 -4.75 -6.99
N ASP A 142 -7.88 -5.49 -6.90
CA ASP A 142 -7.71 -6.84 -7.44
C ASP A 142 -7.46 -7.92 -6.37
N ASN A 143 -7.59 -7.56 -5.10
CA ASN A 143 -7.44 -8.46 -3.95
C ASN A 143 -8.76 -8.66 -3.22
N LEU A 144 -8.83 -9.73 -2.41
CA LEU A 144 -10.01 -10.07 -1.61
C LEU A 144 -9.64 -10.32 -0.16
N TRP A 145 -10.54 -9.97 0.75
CA TRP A 145 -10.42 -10.36 2.16
C TRP A 145 -11.27 -11.57 2.50
N GLU A 146 -10.78 -12.38 3.45
CA GLU A 146 -11.63 -13.33 4.16
C GLU A 146 -12.60 -12.56 5.08
N PRO A 147 -13.81 -13.09 5.37
CA PRO A 147 -14.84 -12.36 6.11
C PRO A 147 -14.43 -11.85 7.49
N ASP A 148 -13.42 -12.47 8.12
CA ASP A 148 -12.96 -12.13 9.47
C ASP A 148 -11.70 -11.24 9.49
N HIS A 149 -11.19 -10.77 8.34
CA HIS A 149 -9.93 -10.00 8.27
C HIS A 149 -9.89 -8.81 9.26
N LEU A 150 -10.92 -7.96 9.23
CA LEU A 150 -11.00 -6.80 10.12
C LEU A 150 -11.18 -7.20 11.59
N GLU A 151 -11.99 -8.22 11.88
CA GLU A 151 -12.23 -8.71 13.24
C GLU A 151 -10.94 -9.25 13.87
N GLN A 152 -10.18 -10.04 13.11
CA GLN A 152 -8.89 -10.59 13.54
C GLN A 152 -7.90 -9.46 13.86
N ALA A 153 -7.80 -8.44 13.00
CA ALA A 153 -6.89 -7.33 13.20
C ALA A 153 -7.32 -6.44 14.39
N LEU A 154 -8.61 -6.08 14.47
CA LEU A 154 -9.16 -5.22 15.51
C LEU A 154 -9.11 -5.86 16.89
N THR A 155 -9.31 -7.18 17.00
CA THR A 155 -9.16 -7.92 18.26
C THR A 155 -7.77 -7.71 18.87
N VAL A 156 -6.72 -7.73 18.04
CA VAL A 156 -5.34 -7.49 18.50
C VAL A 156 -5.11 -6.01 18.81
N LEU A 157 -5.61 -5.10 17.97
CA LEU A 157 -5.44 -3.64 18.14
C LEU A 157 -6.15 -3.08 19.38
N GLU A 158 -7.34 -3.58 19.70
CA GLU A 158 -8.14 -3.15 20.86
C GLU A 158 -7.82 -3.94 22.15
N SER A 159 -6.94 -4.95 22.09
CA SER A 159 -6.49 -5.65 23.29
C SER A 159 -5.80 -4.70 24.28
N PRO A 160 -5.88 -4.95 25.61
CA PRO A 160 -5.13 -4.16 26.59
C PRO A 160 -3.62 -4.17 26.28
N GLY A 161 -3.04 -2.99 26.05
CA GLY A 161 -1.64 -2.89 25.59
C GLY A 161 -1.43 -3.34 24.14
N GLY A 162 -2.48 -3.32 23.33
CA GLY A 162 -2.44 -3.63 21.90
C GLY A 162 -1.52 -2.67 21.12
N PRO A 163 -1.00 -3.12 19.96
CA PRO A 163 -0.11 -2.32 19.13
C PRO A 163 -0.86 -1.17 18.45
N ASP A 164 -0.12 -0.32 17.74
CA ASP A 164 -0.72 0.73 16.92
C ASP A 164 -1.15 0.22 15.54
N ALA A 165 -0.50 -0.83 15.03
CA ALA A 165 -0.89 -1.47 13.78
C ALA A 165 -0.66 -2.99 13.81
N VAL A 166 -1.48 -3.68 13.03
CA VAL A 166 -1.38 -5.11 12.78
C VAL A 166 -1.20 -5.31 11.28
N TYR A 167 -0.36 -6.26 10.91
CA TYR A 167 -0.42 -6.84 9.57
C TYR A 167 -0.61 -8.34 9.68
N THR A 168 -1.51 -8.87 8.85
CA THR A 168 -1.84 -10.29 8.81
C THR A 168 -0.95 -11.04 7.80
N ALA A 169 -1.01 -12.36 7.81
CA ALA A 169 -0.48 -13.15 6.70
C ALA A 169 -1.42 -13.05 5.49
N LEU A 170 -0.91 -13.36 4.30
CA LEU A 170 -1.70 -13.36 3.07
C LEU A 170 -1.47 -14.63 2.25
N ARG A 171 -2.53 -15.12 1.63
CA ARG A 171 -2.50 -16.21 0.64
C ARG A 171 -2.22 -15.59 -0.72
N ARG A 172 -1.15 -16.02 -1.36
CA ARG A 172 -0.84 -15.60 -2.73
C ARG A 172 -1.54 -16.55 -3.69
N MET A 173 -2.45 -16.02 -4.49
CA MET A 173 -3.32 -16.74 -5.42
C MET A 173 -2.84 -16.53 -6.85
N LEU A 174 -2.81 -17.59 -7.65
CA LEU A 174 -2.55 -17.50 -9.08
C LEU A 174 -3.83 -17.12 -9.85
N PRO A 175 -3.73 -16.64 -11.10
CA PRO A 175 -4.90 -16.26 -11.90
C PRO A 175 -5.91 -17.39 -12.15
N ASP A 176 -5.48 -18.65 -12.07
CA ASP A 176 -6.35 -19.84 -12.17
C ASP A 176 -7.13 -20.14 -10.87
N GLY A 177 -6.94 -19.33 -9.82
CA GLY A 177 -7.56 -19.49 -8.51
C GLY A 177 -6.82 -20.43 -7.57
N SER A 178 -5.74 -21.08 -8.00
CA SER A 178 -4.93 -21.93 -7.13
C SER A 178 -4.06 -21.11 -6.18
N GLN A 179 -3.80 -21.64 -4.98
CA GLN A 179 -2.91 -20.97 -4.02
C GLN A 179 -1.45 -21.29 -4.35
N ARG A 180 -0.63 -20.27 -4.56
CA ARG A 180 0.83 -20.39 -4.71
C ARG A 180 1.49 -20.73 -3.37
N ASP A 181 1.27 -19.90 -2.36
CA ASP A 181 1.82 -20.05 -1.00
C ASP A 181 1.13 -19.10 -0.01
N VAL A 182 1.65 -19.06 1.23
CA VAL A 182 1.27 -18.10 2.27
C VAL A 182 2.48 -17.25 2.64
N LEU A 183 2.38 -15.93 2.46
CA LEU A 183 3.37 -14.98 2.95
C LEU A 183 3.04 -14.64 4.41
N SER A 184 3.90 -15.10 5.32
CA SER A 184 3.75 -14.93 6.77
C SER A 184 5.14 -14.75 7.38
N VAL A 185 5.57 -13.50 7.56
CA VAL A 185 6.91 -13.15 8.03
C VAL A 185 6.79 -12.26 9.25
N PRO A 186 7.37 -12.59 10.42
CA PRO A 186 7.36 -11.72 11.61
C PRO A 186 7.98 -10.35 11.36
N PHE A 187 7.48 -9.33 12.06
CA PHE A 187 7.89 -7.96 11.77
C PHE A 187 9.23 -7.68 12.40
N ASP A 188 10.19 -7.40 11.54
CA ASP A 188 11.49 -6.91 11.95
C ASP A 188 11.85 -5.69 11.08
N ARG A 189 11.97 -4.53 11.74
CA ARG A 189 12.30 -3.26 11.08
C ARG A 189 13.73 -3.21 10.53
N ARG A 190 14.65 -3.99 11.09
CA ARG A 190 16.02 -4.17 10.58
C ARG A 190 15.99 -5.06 9.36
N ARG A 191 15.30 -6.21 9.43
CA ARG A 191 15.12 -7.10 8.28
C ARG A 191 14.44 -6.39 7.11
N SER A 192 13.41 -5.60 7.38
CA SER A 192 12.74 -4.82 6.34
C SER A 192 13.67 -3.81 5.67
N ALA A 193 14.80 -3.41 6.27
CA ALA A 193 15.77 -2.56 5.57
C ALA A 193 16.41 -3.23 4.33
N HIS A 194 16.27 -4.55 4.20
CA HIS A 194 16.84 -5.37 3.13
C HIS A 194 15.80 -6.17 2.34
N GLU A 195 14.65 -6.49 2.95
CA GLU A 195 13.59 -7.31 2.35
C GLU A 195 12.27 -6.54 2.29
N ALA A 196 11.56 -6.66 1.16
CA ALA A 196 10.21 -6.14 1.00
C ALA A 196 9.22 -7.31 1.13
N PHE A 197 8.71 -7.54 2.34
CA PHE A 197 7.67 -8.57 2.62
C PHE A 197 6.38 -7.94 3.16
N LEU A 198 6.29 -6.61 3.15
CA LEU A 198 5.19 -5.83 3.71
C LEU A 198 4.24 -5.44 2.60
N ASP A 199 2.96 -5.65 2.84
CA ASP A 199 1.88 -5.39 1.90
C ASP A 199 0.70 -4.76 2.66
N THR A 200 0.18 -3.64 2.15
CA THR A 200 -0.88 -2.92 2.85
C THR A 200 -2.25 -3.58 2.76
N ASN A 201 -2.44 -4.52 1.82
CA ASN A 201 -3.66 -5.33 1.75
C ASN A 201 -3.93 -6.12 3.03
N ALA A 202 -2.88 -6.41 3.80
CA ALA A 202 -2.95 -7.11 5.07
C ALA A 202 -2.82 -6.17 6.29
N PHE A 203 -2.74 -4.86 6.10
CA PHE A 203 -2.35 -3.89 7.13
C PHE A 203 -3.55 -3.07 7.63
N VAL A 204 -3.77 -3.12 8.95
CA VAL A 204 -4.75 -2.30 9.66
C VAL A 204 -4.03 -1.49 10.73
N ALA A 205 -4.21 -0.17 10.72
CA ALA A 205 -3.46 0.73 11.58
C ALA A 205 -4.32 1.80 12.24
N ARG A 206 -3.92 2.18 13.46
CA ARG A 206 -4.43 3.35 14.17
C ARG A 206 -4.15 4.58 13.34
N ARG A 207 -5.17 5.40 13.14
CA ARG A 207 -5.04 6.69 12.46
C ARG A 207 -4.10 7.60 13.25
N THR A 208 -2.99 7.97 12.63
CA THR A 208 -2.06 8.98 13.14
C THR A 208 -1.58 9.86 11.98
N PRO A 209 -0.96 11.03 12.23
CA PRO A 209 -0.36 11.83 11.16
C PRO A 209 0.70 11.09 10.33
N ALA A 210 1.27 10.00 10.85
CA ALA A 210 2.22 9.16 10.12
C ALA A 210 1.55 8.22 9.09
N LEU A 211 0.24 7.99 9.19
CA LEU A 211 -0.50 7.09 8.31
C LEU A 211 -0.89 7.82 7.01
N HIS A 212 0.07 7.95 6.11
CA HIS A 212 -0.08 8.49 4.76
C HIS A 212 0.99 7.89 3.87
N PHE A 213 0.71 7.62 2.61
CA PHE A 213 1.69 7.10 1.65
C PHE A 213 2.63 8.20 1.14
N SER A 214 3.83 7.78 0.73
CA SER A 214 4.72 8.64 -0.04
C SER A 214 4.04 9.09 -1.35
N ARG A 215 4.27 10.34 -1.76
CA ARG A 215 3.74 10.88 -3.03
C ARG A 215 4.72 10.66 -4.18
N LEU A 216 5.36 9.50 -4.16
CA LEU A 216 6.33 9.10 -5.17
C LEU A 216 5.64 8.12 -6.10
N ARG A 217 5.67 8.41 -7.40
CA ARG A 217 5.27 7.46 -8.42
C ARG A 217 6.22 6.26 -8.36
N ARG A 218 5.70 5.10 -7.98
CA ARG A 218 6.45 3.85 -7.95
C ARG A 218 6.52 3.29 -9.36
N THR A 219 7.73 3.04 -9.82
CA THR A 219 8.07 2.37 -11.09
C THR A 219 9.11 1.30 -10.77
N PRO A 220 9.50 0.47 -11.74
CA PRO A 220 10.56 -0.51 -11.57
C PRO A 220 11.85 0.01 -10.94
N GLU A 221 12.21 1.23 -11.30
CA GLU A 221 13.43 1.91 -10.89
C GLU A 221 13.28 2.65 -9.56
N VAL A 222 12.04 2.78 -9.05
CA VAL A 222 11.69 3.53 -7.84
C VAL A 222 11.29 2.58 -6.71
N LEU A 223 12.26 1.73 -6.33
CA LEU A 223 12.21 0.92 -5.11
C LEU A 223 12.58 1.75 -3.87
N PRO A 224 12.20 1.35 -2.66
CA PRO A 224 11.27 0.26 -2.29
C PRO A 224 9.80 0.53 -2.68
N ARG A 225 8.93 -0.47 -2.45
CA ARG A 225 7.49 -0.37 -2.69
C ARG A 225 6.84 0.65 -1.73
N GLU A 226 5.70 1.20 -2.10
CA GLU A 226 5.02 2.21 -1.27
C GLU A 226 4.53 1.65 0.07
N ASP A 227 4.07 0.40 0.08
CA ASP A 227 3.60 -0.32 1.27
C ASP A 227 4.73 -0.47 2.30
N TRP A 228 5.89 -0.86 1.81
CA TRP A 228 7.12 -0.93 2.60
C TRP A 228 7.47 0.44 3.18
N GLU A 229 7.43 1.51 2.38
CA GLU A 229 7.77 2.86 2.84
C GLU A 229 6.83 3.30 3.95
N LEU A 230 5.53 3.08 3.76
CA LEU A 230 4.50 3.41 4.73
C LEU A 230 4.74 2.68 6.05
N VAL A 231 4.75 1.34 6.03
CA VAL A 231 4.82 0.54 7.25
C VAL A 231 6.15 0.75 7.97
N ARG A 232 7.26 0.85 7.22
CA ARG A 232 8.57 1.12 7.81
C ARG A 232 8.67 2.52 8.40
N ARG A 233 8.09 3.54 7.77
CA ARG A 233 8.05 4.89 8.34
C ARG A 233 7.12 4.96 9.55
N TYR A 234 5.96 4.31 9.49
CA TYR A 234 4.99 4.24 10.58
C TYR A 234 5.62 3.61 11.84
N SER A 235 6.30 2.47 11.68
CA SER A 235 7.01 1.74 12.74
C SER A 235 8.22 2.46 13.37
N ARG A 236 8.51 3.71 12.97
CA ARG A 236 9.51 4.54 13.66
C ARG A 236 9.03 5.04 15.01
N ARG A 237 7.72 5.20 15.18
CA ARG A 237 7.09 5.79 16.37
C ARG A 237 5.88 5.01 16.87
N HIS A 238 5.56 3.89 16.23
CA HIS A 238 4.35 3.12 16.48
C HIS A 238 4.71 1.63 16.49
N GLU A 239 4.03 0.87 17.34
CA GLU A 239 4.23 -0.58 17.40
C GLU A 239 3.48 -1.25 16.23
N VAL A 240 4.17 -2.12 15.49
CA VAL A 240 3.58 -2.93 14.42
C VAL A 240 3.72 -4.40 14.81
N ARG A 241 2.61 -5.13 14.83
CA ARG A 241 2.58 -6.56 15.21
C ARG A 241 2.15 -7.42 14.04
N HIS A 242 2.81 -8.56 13.90
CA HIS A 242 2.43 -9.61 12.95
C HIS A 242 1.35 -10.48 13.55
N LEU A 243 0.28 -10.74 12.79
CA LEU A 243 -0.69 -11.77 13.08
C LEU A 243 -0.54 -12.88 12.02
N PRO A 244 0.00 -14.07 12.33
CA PRO A 244 0.25 -15.13 11.35
C PRO A 244 -1.03 -15.87 10.92
N ARG A 245 -2.12 -15.14 10.67
CA ARG A 245 -3.40 -15.64 10.16
C ARG A 245 -3.61 -15.17 8.72
N PRO A 246 -3.71 -16.09 7.73
CA PRO A 246 -3.86 -15.73 6.34
C PRO A 246 -5.30 -15.31 6.02
N THR A 247 -5.57 -14.00 6.12
CA THR A 247 -6.92 -13.40 6.01
C THR A 247 -7.12 -12.58 4.72
N VAL A 248 -6.13 -12.60 3.83
CA VAL A 248 -6.12 -11.87 2.56
C VAL A 248 -5.80 -12.83 1.43
N ARG A 249 -6.52 -12.72 0.32
CA ARG A 249 -6.21 -13.39 -0.95
C ARG A 249 -5.61 -12.35 -1.88
N TYR A 250 -4.31 -12.44 -2.06
CA TYR A 250 -3.51 -11.58 -2.90
C TYR A 250 -3.35 -12.18 -4.30
N LEU A 251 -3.79 -11.49 -5.34
CA LEU A 251 -3.63 -11.96 -6.71
C LEU A 251 -2.18 -11.75 -7.21
N VAL A 252 -1.50 -12.85 -7.48
CA VAL A 252 -0.18 -12.85 -8.12
C VAL A 252 -0.38 -12.70 -9.62
N ASN A 253 -0.39 -11.46 -10.10
CA ASN A 253 -0.44 -11.20 -11.53
C ASN A 253 0.97 -11.30 -12.17
N PRO A 254 1.22 -12.23 -13.11
CA PRO A 254 2.53 -12.40 -13.76
C PRO A 254 3.04 -11.15 -14.49
N GLU A 255 2.13 -10.35 -15.05
CA GLU A 255 2.43 -9.11 -15.77
C GLU A 255 2.57 -7.90 -14.84
N SER A 256 2.20 -8.09 -13.57
CA SER A 256 2.45 -7.12 -12.53
C SER A 256 3.96 -6.99 -12.37
N PHE A 257 4.50 -5.78 -12.51
CA PHE A 257 5.91 -5.51 -12.24
C PHE A 257 6.36 -5.98 -10.82
N TYR A 258 5.38 -6.26 -9.96
CA TYR A 258 5.50 -6.61 -8.56
C TYR A 258 5.85 -8.09 -8.28
N THR A 259 5.96 -8.99 -9.27
CA THR A 259 6.11 -10.46 -9.06
C THR A 259 7.52 -10.97 -8.72
N ALA A 260 8.58 -10.17 -8.88
CA ALA A 260 9.90 -10.54 -8.38
C ALA A 260 10.04 -10.23 -6.88
N TRP A 261 9.75 -11.22 -6.04
CA TRP A 261 9.91 -11.14 -4.58
C TRP A 261 11.10 -11.97 -4.05
N GLU A 262 11.90 -12.57 -4.94
CA GLU A 262 13.10 -13.31 -4.54
C GLU A 262 14.28 -12.36 -4.36
N GLY A 263 14.95 -12.49 -3.20
CA GLY A 263 16.01 -11.61 -2.68
C GLY A 263 17.32 -11.57 -3.47
N SER A 264 17.26 -11.34 -4.78
CA SER A 264 18.39 -10.88 -5.57
C SER A 264 18.30 -9.38 -5.74
N ALA A 265 19.40 -8.68 -5.42
CA ALA A 265 19.55 -7.27 -5.75
C ALA A 265 19.24 -7.08 -7.25
N PRO A 266 18.63 -5.96 -7.68
CA PRO A 266 18.43 -5.71 -9.10
C PRO A 266 19.78 -5.87 -9.81
N ALA A 267 19.82 -6.77 -10.80
CA ALA A 267 20.97 -6.89 -11.67
C ALA A 267 21.28 -5.47 -12.19
N GLY A 268 22.53 -5.05 -12.03
CA GLY A 268 22.98 -3.75 -12.56
C GLY A 268 22.64 -3.63 -14.05
N PRO A 269 22.62 -2.41 -14.60
CA PRO A 269 22.28 -2.20 -16.01
C PRO A 269 23.06 -3.18 -16.88
N ALA A 270 22.33 -3.90 -17.75
CA ALA A 270 22.89 -4.86 -18.66
C ALA A 270 24.07 -4.20 -19.42
N PRO A 271 25.23 -4.88 -19.56
CA PRO A 271 26.30 -4.34 -20.37
C PRO A 271 25.77 -4.16 -21.79
N THR A 272 25.79 -2.92 -22.28
CA THR A 272 25.56 -2.60 -23.68
C THR A 272 26.68 -3.24 -24.49
N GLY A 273 26.42 -4.44 -25.00
CA GLY A 273 27.26 -5.06 -26.02
C GLY A 273 27.21 -4.20 -27.30
N PRO A 274 28.30 -4.19 -28.09
CA PRO A 274 28.34 -3.41 -29.33
C PRO A 274 27.29 -3.93 -30.31
N ALA A 275 26.63 -3.00 -31.01
CA ALA A 275 25.66 -3.31 -32.05
C ALA A 275 26.30 -4.21 -33.13
N PRO A 276 25.58 -5.22 -33.64
CA PRO A 276 26.06 -6.01 -34.77
C PRO A 276 26.14 -5.11 -36.01
N THR A 277 27.33 -5.03 -36.59
CA THR A 277 27.54 -4.55 -37.95
C THR A 277 27.03 -5.57 -38.94
N ALA A 278 25.95 -5.23 -39.65
CA ALA A 278 25.56 -5.58 -41.02
C ALA A 278 24.02 -5.64 -41.12
#